data_AF-A0A2D3VCF1-F1
#
_entry.id   AF-A0A2D3VCF1-F1
#
_cell.length_a   1.000
_cell.length_b   1.000
_cell.length_c   1.000
_cell.angle_alpha   90.00
_cell.angle_beta   90.00
_cell.angle_gamma   90.00
#
_symmetry.space_group_name_H-M   'P 1'
#
loop_
_entity.id
_entity.type
_entity.pdbx_description
1 polymer ?
#
loop_
_entity_poly.entity_id
_entity_poly.type
_entity_poly.pdbx_seq_one_letter_code
_entity_poly.pdbx_strand_id
1 'polypeptide(L)'
;WYFLFAYAILRSIPNKLGGVIALVMSIAILFILPILHTNKSQGLQFYPINQILFWYMVIIIILLTWIGARPVEAPFILTGQILTVLYFSYYILNPMISKIWDNFLK
;
A
#
# COMPACT_ATOMS: atom_id res chain seq x y z
N TRP A 1 -2.32 -17.47 7.37
CA TRP A 1 -1.63 -16.19 7.63
C TRP A 1 -1.50 -15.31 6.39
N TYR A 2 -1.18 -15.87 5.21
CA TYR A 2 -0.97 -15.12 3.96
C TYR A 2 -2.10 -14.14 3.57
N PHE A 3 -3.36 -14.47 3.86
CA PHE A 3 -4.51 -13.61 3.55
C PHE A 3 -4.85 -12.57 4.63
N LEU A 4 -4.12 -12.54 5.75
CA LEU A 4 -4.47 -11.68 6.89
C LEU A 4 -4.39 -10.19 6.55
N PHE A 5 -3.46 -9.77 5.67
CA PHE A 5 -3.38 -8.36 5.27
C PHE A 5 -4.63 -7.91 4.49
N ALA A 6 -5.10 -8.72 3.54
CA ALA A 6 -6.30 -8.44 2.75
C ALA A 6 -7.56 -8.51 3.62
N TYR A 7 -7.60 -9.45 4.58
CA TYR A 7 -8.65 -9.53 5.58
C TYR A 7 -8.67 -8.28 6.48
N ALA A 8 -7.51 -7.75 6.88
CA ALA A 8 -7.40 -6.51 7.65
C ALA A 8 -7.95 -5.30 6.88
N ILE A 9 -7.70 -5.22 5.58
CA ILE A 9 -8.25 -4.18 4.70
C ILE A 9 -9.78 -4.28 4.63
N LEU A 10 -10.32 -5.48 4.41
CA LEU A 10 -11.77 -5.74 4.36
C LEU A 10 -12.51 -5.21 5.60
N ARG A 11 -12.01 -5.55 6.80
CA ARG A 11 -12.63 -5.16 8.07
C ARG A 11 -12.42 -3.70 8.47
N SER A 12 -11.47 -3.01 7.83
CA SER A 12 -11.17 -1.61 8.16
C SER A 12 -12.23 -0.65 7.61
N ILE A 13 -12.96 -1.05 6.57
CA ILE A 13 -14.00 -0.24 5.94
C ILE A 13 -15.37 -0.63 6.54
N PRO A 14 -16.10 0.29 7.18
CA PRO A 14 -17.37 -0.02 7.87
C PRO A 14 -18.54 -0.33 6.92
N ASN A 15 -18.34 -0.21 5.60
CA ASN A 15 -19.33 -0.54 4.58
C ASN A 15 -19.05 -1.92 3.97
N LYS A 16 -20.08 -2.78 3.89
CA LYS A 16 -19.95 -4.15 3.39
C LYS A 16 -19.46 -4.23 1.93
N LEU A 17 -20.02 -3.42 1.04
CA LEU A 17 -19.60 -3.38 -0.37
C LEU A 17 -18.22 -2.73 -0.51
N GLY A 18 -17.97 -1.62 0.19
CA GLY A 18 -16.69 -0.92 0.16
C GLY A 18 -15.52 -1.80 0.62
N GLY A 19 -15.71 -2.60 1.68
CA GLY A 19 -14.71 -3.55 2.15
C GLY A 19 -14.38 -4.63 1.13
N VAL A 20 -15.38 -5.20 0.45
CA VAL A 20 -15.17 -6.22 -0.60
C VAL A 20 -14.41 -5.63 -1.79
N ILE A 21 -14.79 -4.42 -2.22
CA ILE A 21 -14.10 -3.70 -3.30
C ILE A 21 -12.63 -3.46 -2.91
N ALA A 22 -12.37 -3.00 -1.68
CA ALA A 22 -11.00 -2.76 -1.22
C ALA A 22 -10.17 -4.04 -1.10
N LEU A 23 -10.76 -5.16 -0.67
CA LEU A 23 -10.08 -6.45 -0.67
C LEU A 23 -9.66 -6.84 -2.08
N VAL A 24 -10.57 -6.80 -3.05
CA VAL A 24 -10.26 -7.15 -4.44
C VAL A 24 -9.21 -6.19 -4.99
N MET A 25 -9.36 -4.88 -4.73
CA MET A 25 -8.42 -3.86 -5.18
C MET A 25 -7.02 -4.06 -4.58
N SER A 26 -6.90 -4.52 -3.33
CA SER A 26 -5.60 -4.77 -2.69
C SER A 26 -4.75 -5.82 -3.42
N ILE A 27 -5.38 -6.73 -4.16
CA ILE A 27 -4.69 -7.72 -4.98
C ILE A 27 -4.59 -7.23 -6.43
N ALA A 28 -5.69 -6.69 -6.96
CA ALA A 28 -5.77 -6.22 -8.35
C ALA A 28 -4.79 -5.08 -8.66
N ILE A 29 -4.41 -4.28 -7.67
CA ILE A 29 -3.46 -3.16 -7.84
C ILE A 29 -2.08 -3.62 -8.37
N LEU A 30 -1.71 -4.88 -8.16
CA LEU A 30 -0.48 -5.45 -8.70
C LEU A 30 -0.49 -5.51 -10.24
N PHE A 31 -1.65 -5.69 -10.87
CA PHE A 31 -1.78 -5.66 -12.33
C PHE A 31 -1.64 -4.25 -12.90
N ILE A 32 -1.89 -3.22 -12.08
CA ILE A 32 -1.78 -1.81 -12.46
C ILE A 32 -0.32 -1.33 -12.33
N LEU A 33 0.49 -2.02 -11.53
CA LEU A 33 1.87 -1.65 -11.20
C LEU A 33 2.78 -1.45 -12.44
N PRO A 34 2.76 -2.31 -13.48
CA PRO A 34 3.55 -2.09 -14.69
C PRO A 34 3.17 -0.80 -15.42
N ILE A 35 1.90 -0.40 -15.38
CA ILE A 35 1.38 0.80 -16.04
C ILE A 35 1.79 2.06 -15.27
N LEU A 36 1.88 1.97 -13.94
CA LEU A 36 2.31 3.07 -13.08
C LEU A 36 3.83 3.29 -13.09
N HIS A 37 4.61 2.41 -13.70
CA HIS A 37 6.06 2.55 -13.75
C HIS A 37 6.46 3.63 -14.77
N THR A 38 6.67 4.86 -14.30
CA THR A 38 7.06 6.02 -15.13
C THR A 38 8.54 6.38 -15.03
N ASN A 39 9.36 5.52 -14.42
CA ASN A 39 10.77 5.80 -14.16
C ASN A 39 11.60 5.72 -15.45
N LYS A 40 12.50 6.67 -15.66
CA LYS A 40 13.45 6.62 -16.79
C LYS A 40 14.51 5.54 -16.65
N SER A 41 14.87 5.16 -15.43
CA SER A 41 15.81 4.06 -15.16
C SER A 41 15.10 2.86 -14.54
N GLN A 42 15.45 1.65 -14.98
CA GLN A 42 14.79 0.40 -14.56
C GLN A 42 15.09 0.02 -13.09
N GLY A 43 16.20 0.48 -12.52
CA GLY A 43 16.64 0.09 -11.18
C GLY A 43 16.18 1.06 -10.09
N LEU A 44 15.56 0.54 -9.04
CA LEU A 44 15.26 1.32 -7.82
C LEU A 44 16.53 1.86 -7.13
N GLN A 45 17.71 1.28 -7.45
CA GLN A 45 19.02 1.73 -6.96
C GLN A 45 19.29 3.23 -7.23
N PHE A 46 18.73 3.79 -8.30
CA PHE A 46 18.92 5.19 -8.69
C PHE A 46 17.84 6.14 -8.13
N TYR A 47 16.86 5.61 -7.40
CA TYR A 47 15.77 6.37 -6.78
C TYR A 47 15.75 6.14 -5.26
N PRO A 48 16.64 6.80 -4.49
CA PRO A 48 16.76 6.58 -3.04
C PRO A 48 15.46 6.85 -2.28
N ILE A 49 14.68 7.86 -2.69
CA ILE A 49 13.39 8.15 -2.05
C ILE A 49 12.39 7.00 -2.30
N ASN A 50 12.33 6.47 -3.53
CA ASN A 50 11.47 5.35 -3.85
C ASN A 50 11.89 4.04 -3.14
N GLN A 51 13.18 3.85 -2.84
CA GLN A 51 13.63 2.73 -2.00
C GLN A 51 13.06 2.83 -0.58
N ILE A 52 13.08 4.02 0.02
CA ILE A 52 12.50 4.24 1.35
C ILE A 52 10.99 3.95 1.31
N LEU A 53 10.27 4.43 0.28
CA LEU A 53 8.84 4.15 0.12
C LEU A 53 8.56 2.66 -0.04
N PHE A 54 9.39 1.92 -0.78
CA PHE A 54 9.25 0.48 -0.93
C PHE A 54 9.36 -0.24 0.41
N TRP A 55 10.37 0.08 1.22
CA TRP A 55 10.49 -0.49 2.56
C TRP A 55 9.32 -0.10 3.48
N TYR A 56 8.83 1.12 3.35
CA TYR A 56 7.62 1.55 4.05
C TYR A 56 6.39 0.72 3.67
N MET A 57 6.20 0.42 2.38
CA MET A 57 5.13 -0.48 1.91
C MET A 57 5.28 -1.89 2.53
N VAL A 58 6.50 -2.44 2.56
CA VAL A 58 6.76 -3.75 3.19
C VAL A 58 6.36 -3.74 4.68
N ILE A 59 6.74 -2.69 5.41
CA ILE A 59 6.38 -2.53 6.82
C ILE A 59 4.86 -2.45 6.98
N ILE A 60 4.14 -1.70 6.12
CA ILE A 60 2.68 -1.62 6.16
C ILE A 60 2.03 -3.00 5.98
N ILE A 61 2.50 -3.81 5.02
CA ILE A 61 1.94 -5.15 4.79
C ILE A 61 2.13 -6.05 6.02
N ILE A 62 3.29 -5.97 6.68
CA ILE A 62 3.56 -6.69 7.93
C ILE A 62 2.61 -6.23 9.04
N LEU A 63 2.42 -4.91 9.20
CA LEU A 63 1.52 -4.35 10.20
C LEU A 63 0.04 -4.70 9.92
N LEU A 64 -0.39 -4.69 8.66
CA LEU A 64 -1.74 -5.14 8.26
C LEU A 64 -1.94 -6.62 8.57
N THR A 65 -0.93 -7.46 8.31
CA THR A 65 -0.96 -8.89 8.67
C THR A 65 -1.13 -9.07 10.18
N TRP A 66 -0.43 -8.27 10.98
CA TRP A 66 -0.56 -8.27 12.44
C TRP A 66 -1.95 -7.80 12.89
N ILE A 67 -2.49 -6.70 12.34
CA ILE A 67 -3.85 -6.21 12.65
C ILE A 67 -4.91 -7.24 12.27
N GLY A 68 -4.73 -7.95 11.16
CA GLY A 68 -5.66 -9.00 10.71
C GLY A 68 -5.84 -10.11 11.75
N ALA A 69 -4.83 -10.36 12.59
CA ALA A 69 -4.86 -11.36 13.66
C ALA A 69 -5.39 -10.83 15.00
N ARG A 70 -5.62 -9.52 15.14
CA ARG A 70 -6.11 -8.89 16.38
C ARG A 70 -7.64 -8.81 16.41
N PRO A 71 -8.28 -8.74 17.59
CA PRO A 71 -9.73 -8.58 17.68
C PRO A 71 -10.20 -7.25 17.07
N VAL A 72 -11.49 -7.16 16.72
CA VAL A 72 -12.13 -5.95 16.16
C VAL A 72 -12.54 -5.01 17.29
N GLU A 73 -11.55 -4.47 18.00
CA GLU A 73 -11.75 -3.61 19.17
C GLU A 73 -10.85 -2.37 19.05
N ALA A 74 -11.19 -1.31 19.78
CA ALA A 74 -10.28 -0.18 19.93
C ALA A 74 -9.01 -0.63 20.69
N PRO A 75 -7.79 -0.22 20.28
CA PRO A 75 -7.46 0.77 19.25
C PRO A 75 -7.25 0.19 17.83
N PHE A 76 -7.35 -1.13 17.66
CA PHE A 76 -6.96 -1.83 16.42
C PHE A 76 -7.82 -1.47 15.21
N ILE A 77 -9.08 -1.06 15.42
CA ILE A 77 -9.95 -0.59 14.33
C ILE A 77 -9.34 0.65 13.66
N LEU A 78 -8.98 1.66 14.46
CA LEU A 78 -8.40 2.90 13.94
C LEU A 78 -7.03 2.64 13.31
N THR A 79 -6.21 1.79 13.94
CA THR A 79 -4.92 1.40 13.36
C THR A 79 -5.07 0.72 12.00
N GLY A 80 -6.02 -0.21 11.86
CA GLY A 80 -6.31 -0.88 10.58
C GLY A 80 -6.75 0.10 9.49
N GLN A 81 -7.60 1.06 9.85
CA GLN A 81 -8.04 2.12 8.93
C GLN A 81 -6.88 2.97 8.44
N ILE A 82 -6.03 3.46 9.35
CA ILE A 82 -4.86 4.26 9.01
C ILE A 82 -3.92 3.46 8.09
N LEU A 83 -3.61 2.21 8.43
CA LEU A 83 -2.73 1.36 7.62
C LEU A 83 -3.31 1.06 6.24
N THR A 84 -4.63 0.88 6.14
CA THR A 84 -5.33 0.66 4.86
C THR A 84 -5.22 1.88 3.95
N VAL A 85 -5.41 3.09 4.49
CA VAL A 85 -5.22 4.34 3.74
C VAL A 85 -3.76 4.48 3.28
N LEU A 86 -2.82 4.22 4.18
CA LEU A 86 -1.39 4.30 3.86
C LEU A 86 -1.00 3.30 2.76
N TYR A 87 -1.52 2.07 2.81
CA TYR A 87 -1.31 1.04 1.80
C TYR A 87 -1.73 1.50 0.39
N PHE A 88 -2.94 2.03 0.23
CA PHE A 88 -3.39 2.51 -1.08
C PHE A 88 -2.68 3.80 -1.52
N SER A 89 -2.33 4.68 -0.56
CA SER A 89 -1.61 5.91 -0.86
C SER A 89 -0.22 5.67 -1.47
N TYR A 90 0.47 4.60 -1.08
CA TYR A 90 1.78 4.22 -1.63
C TYR A 90 1.76 4.12 -3.17
N TYR A 91 0.73 3.48 -3.73
CA TYR A 91 0.64 3.25 -5.19
C TYR A 91 0.41 4.54 -5.98
N ILE A 92 -0.10 5.60 -5.34
CA ILE A 92 -0.24 6.93 -5.93
C ILE A 92 1.05 7.74 -5.76
N LEU A 93 1.65 7.68 -4.57
CA LEU A 93 2.84 8.47 -4.22
C LEU A 93 4.10 7.99 -4.96
N ASN A 94 4.28 6.68 -5.13
CA ASN A 94 5.46 6.10 -5.76
C ASN A 94 5.74 6.66 -7.18
N PRO A 95 4.79 6.67 -8.14
CA PRO A 95 5.02 7.25 -9.47
C PRO A 95 5.15 8.78 -9.45
N MET A 96 4.48 9.46 -8.53
CA MET A 96 4.63 10.93 -8.39
C MET A 96 6.06 11.29 -7.99
N ILE A 97 6.61 10.59 -7.00
CA ILE A 97 7.95 10.85 -6.49
C ILE A 97 9.03 10.49 -7.51
N SER A 98 8.87 9.39 -8.25
CA SER A 98 9.84 9.06 -9.30
C SER A 98 9.84 10.08 -10.44
N LYS A 99 8.67 10.58 -10.84
CA LYS A 99 8.56 11.65 -11.84
C LYS A 99 9.20 12.96 -11.37
N ILE A 100 9.02 13.30 -10.11
CA ILE A 100 9.68 14.47 -9.49
C ILE A 100 11.20 14.29 -9.50
N TRP A 101 11.69 13.13 -9.09
CA TRP A 101 13.12 12.80 -9.11
C TRP A 101 13.70 12.87 -10.53
N ASP A 102 12.98 12.34 -11.53
CA ASP A 102 13.37 12.39 -12.94
C ASP A 102 13.42 13.81 -13.51
N ASN A 103 12.69 14.75 -12.92
CA ASN A 103 12.77 16.17 -13.26
C ASN A 103 13.96 16.85 -12.58
N PHE A 104 14.32 16.45 -11.36
CA PHE A 104 15.52 16.96 -10.67
C PHE A 104 16.83 16.49 -11.32
N LEU A 105 16.83 15.33 -11.96
CA LEU A 105 17.99 14.78 -12.68
C LEU A 105 18.18 15.38 -14.09
N LYS A 106 17.23 16.17 -14.60
CA LYS A 106 17.40 16.95 -15.83
C LYS A 106 18.06 18.28 -15.50
#